data_AF-A0A1V2ZW11-F1
#
_entry.id   AF-A0A1V2ZW11-F1
#
_cell.length_a   1.000
_cell.length_b   1.000
_cell.length_c   1.000
_cell.angle_alpha   90.00
_cell.angle_beta   90.00
_cell.angle_gamma   90.00
#
_symmetry.space_group_name_H-M   'P 1'
#
loop_
_entity.id
_entity.type
_entity.pdbx_description
1 polymer ?
#
loop_
_entity_poly.entity_id
_entity_poly.type
_entity_poly.pdbx_seq_one_letter_code
_entity_poly.pdbx_strand_id
1 'polypeptide(L)'
;MLGGAGAILGATALILSGTAHAGEEIIRGTVDGEERTWERFDTDDGGPAFFTDLPAGARLFNLHGLRDGSTPNPLGSLIVSVTTFNDNVGRVEVSYYHEQAGGPDFVGNDQLENVEYEFDRLEVDGDTARISGRVSGELHHRENPLSEETDPSRTRSVEVEFDTTLPEQK
;
A
#
# COMPACT_ATOMS: atom_id res chain seq x y z
N MET A 1 -40.94 -20.46 -53.85
CA MET A 1 -41.03 -19.63 -52.63
C MET A 1 -40.19 -20.28 -51.54
N LEU A 2 -39.49 -19.45 -50.78
CA LEU A 2 -38.40 -19.79 -49.85
C LEU A 2 -38.81 -20.75 -48.73
N GLY A 3 -37.82 -21.46 -48.17
CA GLY A 3 -37.92 -22.13 -46.89
C GLY A 3 -36.62 -22.82 -46.47
N GLY A 4 -35.55 -22.04 -46.29
CA GLY A 4 -34.32 -22.52 -45.68
C GLY A 4 -34.46 -22.58 -44.16
N ALA A 5 -34.04 -23.69 -43.54
CA ALA A 5 -33.90 -23.84 -42.10
C ALA A 5 -32.48 -24.28 -41.79
N GLY A 6 -31.63 -23.30 -41.43
CA GLY A 6 -30.28 -23.53 -40.93
C GLY A 6 -30.32 -24.02 -39.49
N ALA A 7 -29.63 -25.13 -39.21
CA ALA A 7 -29.44 -25.62 -37.86
C ALA A 7 -28.26 -24.87 -37.21
N ILE A 8 -28.53 -24.23 -36.08
CA ILE A 8 -27.59 -23.45 -35.27
C ILE A 8 -26.70 -24.44 -34.50
N LEU A 9 -25.41 -24.46 -34.82
CA LEU A 9 -24.37 -25.09 -33.99
C LEU A 9 -24.06 -24.16 -32.81
N GLY A 10 -24.71 -24.39 -31.67
CA GLY A 10 -24.37 -23.75 -30.40
C GLY A 10 -23.18 -24.47 -29.76
N ALA A 11 -21.97 -23.93 -29.96
CA ALA A 11 -20.79 -24.33 -29.20
C ALA A 11 -20.78 -23.60 -27.85
N THR A 12 -21.04 -24.33 -26.77
CA THR A 12 -20.91 -23.82 -25.41
C THR A 12 -19.42 -23.67 -25.07
N ALA A 13 -18.92 -22.43 -25.11
CA ALA A 13 -17.60 -22.11 -24.59
C ALA A 13 -17.64 -22.11 -23.05
N LEU A 14 -17.04 -23.12 -22.42
CA LEU A 14 -16.69 -23.07 -21.00
C LEU A 14 -15.54 -22.06 -20.84
N ILE A 15 -15.87 -20.86 -20.36
CA ILE A 15 -14.88 -19.91 -19.87
C ILE A 15 -14.46 -20.41 -18.48
N LEU A 16 -13.31 -21.08 -18.43
CA LEU A 16 -12.58 -21.33 -17.20
C LEU A 16 -11.98 -20.00 -16.73
N SER A 17 -12.73 -19.24 -15.95
CA SER A 17 -12.19 -18.11 -15.20
C SER A 17 -11.29 -18.68 -14.10
N GLY A 18 -9.98 -18.76 -14.36
CA GLY A 18 -9.01 -18.95 -13.31
C GLY A 18 -9.09 -17.76 -12.36
N THR A 19 -9.52 -18.00 -11.12
CA THR A 19 -9.42 -17.02 -10.05
C THR A 19 -7.95 -16.87 -9.69
N ALA A 20 -7.29 -15.89 -10.29
CA ALA A 20 -6.07 -15.36 -9.70
C ALA A 20 -6.46 -14.84 -8.30
N HIS A 21 -5.86 -15.40 -7.26
CA HIS A 21 -5.95 -14.84 -5.92
C HIS A 21 -5.10 -13.57 -5.92
N ALA A 22 -5.68 -12.45 -6.34
CA ALA A 22 -5.12 -11.13 -6.08
C ALA A 22 -5.08 -10.94 -4.56
N GLY A 23 -4.01 -10.31 -4.04
CA GLY A 23 -3.92 -9.99 -2.62
C GLY A 23 -5.03 -9.01 -2.22
N GLU A 24 -5.30 -8.90 -0.91
CA GLU A 24 -6.25 -7.90 -0.41
C GLU A 24 -5.71 -6.50 -0.72
N GLU A 25 -6.47 -5.67 -1.43
CA GLU A 25 -6.13 -4.26 -1.64
C GLU A 25 -6.08 -3.55 -0.29
N ILE A 26 -4.96 -2.89 0.01
CA ILE A 26 -4.81 -2.14 1.27
C ILE A 26 -4.54 -0.66 1.06
N ILE A 27 -4.05 -0.27 -0.11
CA ILE A 27 -3.84 1.13 -0.51
C ILE A 27 -4.22 1.29 -1.97
N ARG A 28 -4.84 2.41 -2.33
CA ARG A 28 -5.15 2.78 -3.71
C ARG A 28 -4.98 4.28 -3.92
N GLY A 29 -4.68 4.70 -5.13
CA GLY A 29 -4.50 6.12 -5.43
C GLY A 29 -3.58 6.35 -6.63
N THR A 30 -2.73 7.37 -6.56
CA THR A 30 -1.85 7.75 -7.66
C THR A 30 -0.41 7.99 -7.23
N VAL A 31 0.52 7.70 -8.15
CA VAL A 31 1.91 8.19 -8.12
C VAL A 31 2.16 8.96 -9.42
N ASP A 32 2.57 10.23 -9.34
CA ASP A 32 2.69 11.13 -10.49
C ASP A 32 1.41 11.21 -11.35
N GLY A 33 0.24 11.06 -10.71
CA GLY A 33 -1.06 11.04 -11.39
C GLY A 33 -1.41 9.73 -12.11
N GLU A 34 -0.55 8.71 -12.07
CA GLU A 34 -0.84 7.38 -12.59
C GLU A 34 -1.56 6.54 -11.52
N GLU A 35 -2.77 6.05 -11.84
CA GLU A 35 -3.58 5.21 -10.95
C GLU A 35 -2.90 3.88 -10.63
N ARG A 36 -2.90 3.53 -9.34
CA ARG A 36 -2.24 2.37 -8.77
C ARG A 36 -3.04 1.79 -7.61
N THR A 37 -2.88 0.49 -7.42
CA THR A 37 -3.37 -0.26 -6.27
C THR A 37 -2.20 -1.02 -5.67
N TRP A 38 -2.20 -1.15 -4.35
CA TRP A 38 -1.23 -1.94 -3.64
C TRP A 38 -1.93 -2.95 -2.74
N GLU A 39 -1.43 -4.17 -2.80
CA GLU A 39 -2.02 -5.34 -2.19
C GLU A 39 -1.18 -5.81 -1.00
N ARG A 40 -1.85 -6.42 -0.03
CA ARG A 40 -1.21 -7.14 1.05
C ARG A 40 -0.59 -8.44 0.56
N PHE A 41 0.57 -8.76 1.11
CA PHE A 41 1.20 -10.07 1.00
C PHE A 41 1.30 -10.69 2.39
N ASP A 42 0.65 -11.83 2.60
CA ASP A 42 0.70 -12.56 3.87
C ASP A 42 1.28 -13.95 3.67
N THR A 43 2.02 -14.41 4.67
CA THR A 43 2.45 -15.80 4.82
C THR A 43 1.92 -16.36 6.13
N ASP A 44 2.06 -17.68 6.35
CA ASP A 44 1.72 -18.31 7.62
C ASP A 44 2.53 -17.72 8.80
N ASP A 45 3.71 -17.16 8.53
CA ASP A 45 4.60 -16.52 9.51
C ASP A 45 4.33 -15.00 9.64
N GLY A 46 3.32 -14.48 8.94
CA GLY A 46 2.95 -13.06 8.90
C GLY A 46 3.26 -12.37 7.57
N GLY A 47 2.99 -11.07 7.53
CA GLY A 47 3.17 -10.20 6.35
C GLY A 47 3.87 -8.88 6.72
N PRO A 48 4.27 -8.09 5.73
CA PRO A 48 4.92 -6.81 5.97
C PRO A 48 3.94 -5.70 6.35
N ALA A 49 2.63 -5.93 6.20
CA ALA A 49 1.58 -5.05 6.71
C ALA A 49 1.14 -5.53 8.11
N PHE A 50 1.41 -4.74 9.15
CA PHE A 50 1.18 -5.13 10.55
C PHE A 50 1.02 -3.90 11.45
N PHE A 51 0.64 -4.13 12.70
CA PHE A 51 0.89 -3.16 13.77
C PHE A 51 1.64 -3.81 14.93
N THR A 52 2.37 -3.02 15.71
CA THR A 52 3.09 -3.52 16.89
C THR A 52 3.19 -2.45 17.97
N ASP A 53 3.15 -2.88 19.23
CA ASP A 53 3.38 -2.01 20.37
C ASP A 53 4.88 -1.73 20.54
N LEU A 54 5.20 -0.45 20.69
CA LEU A 54 6.55 0.04 20.92
C LEU A 54 6.72 0.44 22.40
N PRO A 55 7.98 0.54 22.89
CA PRO A 55 8.25 1.06 24.22
C PRO A 55 7.61 2.44 24.47
N ALA A 56 7.39 2.75 25.74
CA ALA A 56 6.83 4.04 26.19
C ALA A 56 5.40 4.34 25.70
N GLY A 57 4.60 3.30 25.42
CA GLY A 57 3.19 3.46 25.02
C GLY A 57 3.02 3.99 23.61
N ALA A 58 4.04 3.84 22.78
CA ALA A 58 3.96 4.12 21.36
C ALA A 58 3.44 2.89 20.60
N ARG A 59 2.87 3.09 19.42
CA ARG A 59 2.44 2.00 18.54
C ARG A 59 2.75 2.35 17.10
N LEU A 60 3.31 1.40 16.37
CA LEU A 60 3.56 1.49 14.94
C LEU A 60 2.48 0.74 14.18
N PHE A 61 1.87 1.41 13.20
CA PHE A 61 1.03 0.80 12.17
C PHE A 61 1.81 0.90 10.86
N ASN A 62 2.13 -0.25 10.26
CA ASN A 62 2.89 -0.34 9.03
C ASN A 62 2.01 -0.88 7.92
N LEU A 63 1.65 -0.03 6.96
CA LEU A 63 0.87 -0.42 5.78
C LEU A 63 1.87 -0.60 4.65
N HIS A 64 2.41 -1.81 4.50
CA HIS A 64 3.29 -2.13 3.37
C HIS A 64 2.47 -2.78 2.26
N GLY A 65 2.09 -1.98 1.26
CA GLY A 65 1.40 -2.44 0.08
C GLY A 65 2.38 -2.80 -1.03
N LEU A 66 2.30 -4.02 -1.54
CA LEU A 66 3.09 -4.47 -2.68
C LEU A 66 2.34 -4.22 -3.98
N ARG A 67 3.06 -4.02 -5.08
CA ARG A 67 2.43 -3.90 -6.42
C ARG A 67 1.68 -5.17 -6.82
N ASP A 68 2.16 -6.32 -6.36
CA ASP A 68 1.57 -7.64 -6.59
C ASP A 68 1.59 -8.38 -5.26
N GLY A 69 0.40 -8.60 -4.66
CA GLY A 69 0.25 -9.24 -3.36
C GLY A 69 0.54 -10.75 -3.36
N SER A 70 0.89 -11.33 -4.51
CA SER A 70 1.23 -12.75 -4.62
C SER A 70 2.72 -13.06 -4.37
N THR A 71 3.60 -12.05 -4.38
CA THR A 71 5.04 -12.23 -4.17
C THR A 71 5.64 -11.13 -3.29
N PRO A 72 6.66 -11.42 -2.46
CA PRO A 72 7.31 -10.43 -1.60
C PRO A 72 8.31 -9.56 -2.40
N ASN A 73 7.84 -8.90 -3.46
CA ASN A 73 8.66 -8.03 -4.28
C ASN A 73 8.48 -6.55 -3.86
N PRO A 74 9.53 -5.90 -3.31
CA PRO A 74 9.42 -4.52 -2.86
C PRO A 74 9.37 -3.50 -4.02
N LEU A 75 9.69 -3.89 -5.26
CA LEU A 75 9.71 -2.95 -6.39
C LEU A 75 8.30 -2.40 -6.69
N GLY A 76 8.17 -1.08 -6.67
CA GLY A 76 6.88 -0.40 -6.84
C GLY A 76 5.99 -0.44 -5.60
N SER A 77 6.49 -0.94 -4.46
CA SER A 77 5.73 -0.95 -3.20
C SER A 77 5.61 0.45 -2.60
N LEU A 78 4.52 0.64 -1.85
CA LEU A 78 4.25 1.85 -1.09
C LEU A 78 4.11 1.47 0.38
N ILE A 79 4.80 2.20 1.24
CA ILE A 79 4.74 2.04 2.68
C ILE A 79 4.18 3.31 3.29
N VAL A 80 3.13 3.18 4.09
CA VAL A 80 2.66 4.23 4.99
C VAL A 80 2.87 3.74 6.42
N SER A 81 3.78 4.37 7.13
CA SER A 81 4.10 4.05 8.52
C SER A 81 3.56 5.15 9.43
N VAL A 82 2.70 4.77 10.38
CA VAL A 82 2.07 5.70 11.33
C VAL A 82 2.53 5.32 12.72
N THR A 83 3.17 6.25 13.42
CA THR A 83 3.52 6.07 14.84
C THR A 83 2.58 6.91 15.69
N THR A 84 1.96 6.27 16.67
CA THR A 84 1.14 6.96 17.68
C THR A 84 1.82 6.96 19.04
N PHE A 85 1.48 7.94 19.87
CA PHE A 85 1.85 8.02 21.27
C PHE A 85 0.61 8.34 22.09
N ASN A 86 0.23 7.45 23.02
CA ASN A 86 -1.01 7.59 23.81
C ASN A 86 -2.22 7.92 22.92
N ASP A 87 -2.43 7.13 21.87
CA ASP A 87 -3.52 7.24 20.88
C ASP A 87 -3.54 8.53 20.04
N ASN A 88 -2.51 9.38 20.12
CA ASN A 88 -2.34 10.54 19.25
C ASN A 88 -1.34 10.21 18.14
N VAL A 89 -1.64 10.58 16.90
CA VAL A 89 -0.69 10.47 15.78
C VAL A 89 0.51 11.36 16.06
N GLY A 90 1.70 10.76 16.08
CA GLY A 90 2.96 11.44 16.39
C GLY A 90 3.90 11.57 15.21
N ARG A 91 3.88 10.62 14.27
CA ARG A 91 4.68 10.64 13.04
C ARG A 91 3.98 9.88 11.92
N VAL A 92 4.05 10.41 10.71
CA VAL A 92 3.64 9.72 9.48
C VAL A 92 4.81 9.74 8.52
N GLU A 93 5.22 8.57 8.05
CA GLU A 93 6.25 8.42 7.02
C GLU A 93 5.68 7.65 5.82
N VAL A 94 6.02 8.13 4.64
CA VAL A 94 5.61 7.54 3.37
C VAL A 94 6.86 7.21 2.59
N SER A 95 6.99 5.96 2.16
CA SER A 95 8.08 5.51 1.30
C SER A 95 7.53 4.86 0.04
N TYR A 96 8.03 5.26 -1.12
CA TYR A 96 7.74 4.63 -2.40
C TYR A 96 9.02 4.05 -3.00
N TYR A 97 9.01 2.73 -3.19
CA TYR A 97 10.13 2.00 -3.78
C TYR A 97 10.03 2.03 -5.30
N HIS A 98 11.15 2.32 -5.96
CA HIS A 98 11.20 2.35 -7.42
C HIS A 98 10.85 1.00 -8.04
N GLU A 99 10.28 1.02 -9.24
CA GLU A 99 9.87 -0.21 -9.95
C GLU A 99 11.02 -1.00 -10.57
N GLN A 100 12.22 -0.42 -10.62
CA GLN A 100 13.40 -1.03 -11.19
C GLN A 100 14.42 -1.28 -10.10
N ALA A 101 15.01 -2.48 -10.09
CA ALA A 101 16.07 -2.83 -9.15
C ALA A 101 17.24 -1.84 -9.24
N GLY A 102 17.68 -1.33 -8.07
CA GLY A 102 18.70 -0.29 -7.99
C GLY A 102 18.21 1.12 -8.36
N GLY A 103 16.90 1.28 -8.61
CA GLY A 103 16.28 2.59 -8.68
C GLY A 103 16.14 3.22 -7.29
N PRO A 104 15.96 4.55 -7.23
CA PRO A 104 16.02 5.25 -5.96
C PRO A 104 14.70 5.22 -5.19
N ASP A 105 14.80 5.20 -3.87
CA ASP A 105 13.63 5.30 -3.00
C ASP A 105 13.19 6.77 -2.88
N PHE A 106 11.89 6.99 -2.76
CA PHE A 106 11.31 8.31 -2.50
C PHE A 106 10.65 8.30 -1.14
N VAL A 107 10.89 9.34 -0.34
CA VAL A 107 10.39 9.44 1.03
C VAL A 107 9.78 10.79 1.33
N GLY A 108 8.76 10.77 2.17
CA GLY A 108 8.14 11.96 2.72
C GLY A 108 7.68 11.70 4.14
N ASN A 109 7.63 12.75 4.95
CA ASN A 109 7.12 12.68 6.29
C ASN A 109 6.68 14.08 6.77
N ASP A 110 6.01 14.10 7.92
CA ASP A 110 5.52 15.31 8.55
C ASP A 110 6.65 16.27 8.99
N GLN A 111 7.86 15.78 9.28
CA GLN A 111 9.00 16.62 9.65
C GLN A 111 9.65 17.32 8.44
N LEU A 112 9.56 16.70 7.26
CA LEU A 112 9.96 17.30 5.98
C LEU A 112 8.89 18.26 5.44
N GLU A 113 7.72 18.33 6.09
CA GLU A 113 6.57 19.15 5.70
C GLU A 113 6.13 18.91 4.24
N ASN A 114 6.41 17.71 3.70
CA ASN A 114 6.15 17.35 2.31
C ASN A 114 5.05 16.30 2.16
N VAL A 115 4.41 15.90 3.26
CA VAL A 115 3.28 14.97 3.31
C VAL A 115 2.19 15.54 4.21
N GLU A 116 0.97 15.55 3.69
CA GLU A 116 -0.27 15.79 4.40
C GLU A 116 -1.01 14.46 4.64
N TYR A 117 -1.69 14.35 5.77
CA TYR A 117 -2.45 13.15 6.12
C TYR A 117 -3.75 13.51 6.84
N GLU A 118 -4.75 12.65 6.67
CA GLU A 118 -6.04 12.72 7.36
C GLU A 118 -6.48 11.29 7.67
N PHE A 119 -6.71 10.98 8.94
CA PHE A 119 -7.17 9.66 9.38
C PHE A 119 -8.64 9.72 9.77
N ASP A 120 -9.45 8.86 9.14
CA ASP A 120 -10.84 8.66 9.53
C ASP A 120 -10.94 7.69 10.71
N ARG A 121 -10.03 6.71 10.78
CA ARG A 121 -10.04 5.66 11.80
C ARG A 121 -8.62 5.18 12.11
N LEU A 122 -8.37 5.00 13.40
CA LEU A 122 -7.17 4.34 13.92
C LEU A 122 -7.53 3.68 15.25
N GLU A 123 -7.90 2.41 15.20
CA GLU A 123 -8.44 1.69 16.37
C GLU A 123 -7.81 0.30 16.48
N VAL A 124 -7.54 -0.12 17.71
CA VAL A 124 -7.01 -1.46 18.02
C VAL A 124 -8.05 -2.26 18.78
N ASP A 125 -8.29 -3.49 18.33
CA ASP A 125 -9.15 -4.48 18.96
C ASP A 125 -8.42 -5.83 19.05
N GLY A 126 -7.90 -6.13 20.24
CA GLY A 126 -7.11 -7.32 20.50
C GLY A 126 -5.86 -7.40 19.61
N ASP A 127 -5.70 -8.51 18.90
CA ASP A 127 -4.58 -8.77 18.00
C ASP A 127 -4.80 -8.16 16.58
N THR A 128 -5.75 -7.23 16.43
CA THR A 128 -6.05 -6.56 15.14
C THR A 128 -6.17 -5.04 15.29
N ALA A 129 -5.83 -4.31 14.24
CA ALA A 129 -6.01 -2.87 14.16
C ALA A 129 -6.77 -2.48 12.89
N ARG A 130 -7.80 -1.64 12.99
CA ARG A 130 -8.41 -1.03 11.80
C ARG A 130 -7.87 0.38 11.59
N ILE A 131 -7.40 0.65 10.39
CA ILE A 131 -6.88 1.93 9.98
C ILE A 131 -7.52 2.37 8.66
N SER A 132 -7.96 3.62 8.60
CA SER A 132 -8.43 4.23 7.35
C SER A 132 -8.08 5.72 7.29
N GLY A 133 -7.83 6.21 6.08
CA GLY A 133 -7.49 7.61 5.85
C GLY A 133 -6.88 7.85 4.47
N ARG A 134 -6.29 9.03 4.34
CA ARG A 134 -5.63 9.51 3.12
C ARG A 134 -4.29 10.16 3.42
N VAL A 135 -3.41 10.08 2.46
CA VAL A 135 -2.06 10.66 2.48
C VAL A 135 -1.78 11.27 1.11
N SER A 136 -1.26 12.50 1.10
CA SER A 136 -0.87 13.18 -0.14
C SER A 136 0.39 14.00 0.06
N GLY A 137 1.25 14.09 -0.96
CA GLY A 137 2.50 14.84 -0.83
C GLY A 137 3.49 14.68 -1.97
N GLU A 138 4.63 15.35 -1.83
CA GLU A 138 5.77 15.28 -2.75
C GLU A 138 6.92 14.54 -2.07
N LEU A 139 7.09 13.26 -2.41
CA LEU A 139 8.14 12.44 -1.84
C LEU A 139 9.49 12.83 -2.46
N HIS A 140 10.48 13.13 -1.62
CA HIS A 140 11.82 13.48 -2.06
C HIS A 140 12.66 12.24 -2.27
N HIS A 141 13.52 12.29 -3.28
CA HIS A 141 14.47 11.24 -3.58
C HIS A 141 15.49 11.04 -2.45
N ARG A 142 15.76 9.78 -2.08
CA ARG A 142 16.78 9.40 -1.11
C ARG A 142 17.80 8.46 -1.77
N GLU A 143 19.04 8.91 -1.90
CA GLU A 143 20.11 8.12 -2.55
C GLU A 143 20.52 6.88 -1.77
N ASN A 144 20.48 6.96 -0.45
CA ASN A 144 20.87 5.87 0.44
C ASN A 144 19.79 5.69 1.52
N PRO A 145 19.19 4.49 1.66
CA PRO A 145 18.20 4.20 2.70
C PRO A 145 18.69 4.48 4.14
N LEU A 146 20.00 4.49 4.36
CA LEU A 146 20.64 4.80 5.66
C LEU A 146 20.91 6.30 5.86
N SER A 147 20.64 7.14 4.87
CA SER A 147 20.82 8.60 4.94
C SER A 147 19.51 9.29 5.30
N GLU A 148 19.61 10.35 6.10
CA GLU A 148 18.50 11.28 6.32
C GLU A 148 18.44 12.38 5.23
N GLU A 149 19.50 12.50 4.42
CA GLU A 149 19.56 13.46 3.32
C GLU A 149 18.63 13.03 2.17
N THR A 150 17.82 13.97 1.72
CA THR A 150 16.94 13.82 0.56
C THR A 150 17.23 14.92 -0.46
N ASP A 151 16.98 14.63 -1.74
CA ASP A 151 17.10 15.57 -2.84
C ASP A 151 15.71 16.11 -3.22
N PRO A 152 15.35 17.33 -2.78
CA PRO A 152 14.05 17.94 -3.07
C PRO A 152 13.87 18.36 -4.52
N SER A 153 14.92 18.29 -5.37
CA SER A 153 14.80 18.57 -6.80
C SER A 153 14.28 17.37 -7.61
N ARG A 154 14.27 16.18 -6.99
CA ARG A 154 13.82 14.92 -7.58
C ARG A 154 12.68 14.37 -6.75
N THR A 155 11.46 14.66 -7.16
CA THR A 155 10.27 14.26 -6.41
C THR A 155 9.39 13.26 -7.14
N ARG A 156 8.49 12.64 -6.38
CA ARG A 156 7.33 11.89 -6.86
C ARG A 156 6.09 12.40 -6.12
N SER A 157 5.05 12.73 -6.86
CA SER A 157 3.78 13.09 -6.22
C SER A 157 3.03 11.82 -5.82
N VAL A 158 2.40 11.83 -4.65
CA VAL A 158 1.53 10.74 -4.18
C VAL A 158 0.22 11.30 -3.69
N GLU A 159 -0.86 10.61 -3.99
CA GLU A 159 -2.19 10.86 -3.43
C GLU A 159 -2.89 9.51 -3.27
N VAL A 160 -3.04 9.03 -2.04
CA VAL A 160 -3.51 7.67 -1.74
C VAL A 160 -4.52 7.65 -0.60
N GLU A 161 -5.40 6.66 -0.66
CA GLU A 161 -6.38 6.31 0.38
C GLU A 161 -6.16 4.85 0.82
N PHE A 162 -6.51 4.56 2.06
CA PHE A 162 -6.48 3.20 2.63
C PHE A 162 -7.66 3.00 3.59
N ASP A 163 -8.19 1.78 3.63
CA ASP A 163 -9.09 1.28 4.67
C ASP A 163 -8.82 -0.23 4.81
N THR A 164 -8.11 -0.62 5.87
CA THR A 164 -7.65 -1.99 6.03
C THR A 164 -7.58 -2.40 7.50
N THR A 165 -7.50 -3.71 7.73
CA THR A 165 -7.28 -4.30 9.05
C THR A 165 -5.91 -4.93 9.12
N LEU A 166 -5.03 -4.48 10.02
CA LEU A 166 -3.68 -4.97 10.21
C LEU A 166 -3.62 -6.01 11.34
N PRO A 167 -2.89 -7.13 11.16
CA PRO A 167 -2.61 -8.06 12.25
C PRO A 167 -1.52 -7.51 13.19
N GLU A 168 -1.55 -7.93 14.45
CA GLU A 168 -0.49 -7.66 15.41
C GLU A 168 0.78 -8.46 15.05
N GLN A 169 1.93 -7.81 15.04
CA GLN A 169 3.24 -8.44 15.01
C GLN A 169 3.88 -8.37 16.39
N LYS A 170 4.19 -9.53 16.97
CA LYS A 170 4.74 -9.72 18.31
C LYS A 170 6.25 -9.85 18.31
#